data_AF-A0A7Y2YAQ2-F1
#
_entry.id   AF-A0A7Y2YAQ2-F1
#
_cell.length_a   1.000
_cell.length_b   1.000
_cell.length_c   1.000
_cell.angle_alpha   90.00
_cell.angle_beta   90.00
_cell.angle_gamma   90.00
#
_symmetry.space_group_name_H-M   'P 1'
#
loop_
_entity.id
_entity.type
_entity.pdbx_description
1 polymer ?
#
loop_
_entity_poly.entity_id
_entity_poly.type
_entity_poly.pdbx_seq_one_letter_code
_entity_poly.pdbx_strand_id
1 'polypeptide(L)'
;SFRKKQIQMLVATDVAARGIDVEDITHVINYQLPDEIETYTHRSGRTGRAGKSGVSMVILTRSELRRIHAIEKKIKQQFLAKKIPTGMEICEIQLYHLASKIKNTEINEAISPYLPAIHDVLQELDRETLIKKMVAVEFSRFHAYYSKAKDLNTSADSRATSSMEGGKGTTRFFINIGERDGFDWKSLKDFLKSTLDLDRDDIFRVDVKDSFSFFNTNEGVADHVLNVLRDFKHDGRLINVEPSKPESTGRRKKRNKGGKDFPNKKRRNGASTRSKKGKGHRGKRRSGYF
;
A
#
# COMPACT_ATOMS: atom_id res chain seq x y z
N SER A 1 24.11 4.36 21.09
CA SER A 1 22.64 4.46 21.26
C SER A 1 21.89 3.20 20.83
N PHE A 2 22.05 2.69 19.59
CA PHE A 2 21.31 1.50 19.11
C PHE A 2 21.64 0.21 19.88
N ARG A 3 22.92 -0.09 20.12
CA ARG A 3 23.34 -1.22 20.99
C ARG A 3 22.74 -1.17 22.40
N LYS A 4 22.57 0.05 22.94
CA LYS A 4 21.98 0.29 24.27
C LYS A 4 20.45 0.31 24.25
N LYS A 5 19.81 -0.03 23.12
CA LYS A 5 18.35 -0.01 22.90
C LYS A 5 17.66 1.34 23.14
N GLN A 6 18.42 2.43 23.18
CA GLN A 6 17.89 3.79 23.33
C GLN A 6 17.18 4.29 22.06
N ILE A 7 17.58 3.76 20.91
CA ILE A 7 16.89 3.96 19.63
C ILE A 7 16.47 2.59 19.12
N GLN A 8 15.24 2.49 18.63
CA GLN A 8 14.63 1.23 18.17
C GLN A 8 14.79 1.00 16.66
N MET A 9 15.17 2.05 15.91
CA MET A 9 15.34 2.00 14.47
C MET A 9 16.68 2.62 14.07
N LEU A 10 17.38 1.96 13.15
CA LEU A 10 18.63 2.43 12.56
C LEU A 10 18.52 2.34 11.02
N VAL A 11 18.87 3.43 10.34
CA VAL A 11 18.97 3.47 8.88
C VAL A 11 20.45 3.52 8.51
N ALA A 12 20.89 2.63 7.63
CA ALA A 12 22.29 2.53 7.22
C ALA A 12 22.43 2.12 5.74
N THR A 13 23.55 2.51 5.14
CA THR A 13 24.02 2.00 3.84
C THR A 13 24.90 0.77 4.04
N ASP A 14 25.19 0.02 2.98
CA ASP A 14 26.05 -1.19 3.07
C ASP A 14 27.43 -0.90 3.64
N VAL A 15 28.00 0.25 3.26
CA VAL A 15 29.33 0.67 3.73
C VAL A 15 29.28 0.98 5.23
N ALA A 16 28.28 1.75 5.67
CA ALA A 16 28.13 2.13 7.07
C ALA A 16 27.73 0.93 7.96
N ALA A 17 27.07 -0.08 7.40
CA ALA A 17 26.63 -1.27 8.13
C ALA A 17 27.78 -2.27 8.41
N ARG A 18 28.93 -2.16 7.73
CA ARG A 18 30.11 -2.98 8.01
C ARG A 18 30.70 -2.59 9.37
N GLY A 19 30.99 -3.58 10.21
CA GLY A 19 31.48 -3.35 11.57
C GLY A 19 30.41 -2.95 12.58
N ILE A 20 29.15 -2.75 12.16
CA ILE A 20 28.02 -2.66 13.09
C ILE A 20 27.71 -4.08 13.59
N ASP A 21 28.36 -4.43 14.69
CA ASP A 21 28.03 -5.62 15.46
C ASP A 21 26.97 -5.27 16.50
N VAL A 22 25.73 -5.71 16.27
CA VAL A 22 24.60 -5.47 17.16
C VAL A 22 23.84 -6.77 17.27
N GLU A 23 23.74 -7.26 18.50
CA GLU A 23 22.97 -8.45 18.82
C GLU A 23 21.47 -8.13 18.84
N ASP A 24 20.64 -9.17 18.70
CA ASP A 24 19.18 -9.09 18.90
C ASP A 24 18.40 -8.17 17.95
N ILE A 25 18.86 -8.01 16.71
CA ILE A 25 18.03 -7.38 15.68
C ILE A 25 16.88 -8.31 15.33
N THR A 26 15.65 -7.90 15.61
CA THR A 26 14.44 -8.69 15.34
C THR A 26 13.96 -8.56 13.90
N HIS A 27 14.21 -7.41 13.27
CA HIS A 27 13.73 -7.08 11.94
C HIS A 27 14.84 -6.42 11.09
N VAL A 28 14.98 -6.87 9.85
CA VAL A 28 15.78 -6.20 8.82
C VAL A 28 14.85 -5.81 7.68
N ILE A 29 14.86 -4.54 7.30
CA ILE A 29 14.05 -4.02 6.18
C ILE A 29 15.01 -3.54 5.09
N ASN A 30 15.00 -4.24 3.96
CA ASN A 30 15.70 -3.81 2.76
C ASN A 30 14.85 -2.75 2.06
N TYR A 31 15.19 -1.47 2.26
CA TYR A 31 14.48 -0.37 1.62
C TYR A 31 14.58 -0.41 0.08
N GLN A 32 15.74 -0.83 -0.42
CA GLN A 32 15.99 -1.10 -1.83
C GLN A 32 16.57 -2.49 -1.99
N LEU A 33 16.12 -3.21 -3.02
CA LEU A 33 16.62 -4.54 -3.33
C LEU A 33 18.10 -4.46 -3.78
N PRO A 34 19.04 -5.12 -3.07
CA PRO A 34 20.44 -5.13 -3.48
C PRO A 34 20.62 -5.85 -4.82
N ASP A 35 21.55 -5.35 -5.65
CA ASP A 35 21.90 -5.97 -6.93
C ASP A 35 22.59 -7.32 -6.76
N GLU A 36 23.40 -7.43 -5.71
CA GLU A 36 24.18 -8.63 -5.41
C GLU A 36 23.54 -9.46 -4.30
N ILE A 37 23.50 -10.77 -4.52
CA ILE A 37 22.90 -11.71 -3.58
C ILE A 37 23.70 -11.81 -2.28
N GLU A 38 25.03 -11.69 -2.35
CA GLU A 38 25.89 -11.65 -1.16
C GLU A 38 25.54 -10.47 -0.26
N THR A 39 25.25 -9.31 -0.87
CA THR A 39 24.78 -8.13 -0.15
C THR A 39 23.42 -8.38 0.52
N TYR A 40 22.48 -9.04 -0.17
CA TYR A 40 21.22 -9.47 0.46
C TYR A 40 21.44 -10.38 1.68
N THR A 41 22.29 -11.40 1.54
CA THR A 41 22.60 -12.34 2.62
C THR A 41 23.27 -11.64 3.80
N HIS A 42 24.23 -10.75 3.56
CA HIS A 42 24.90 -9.99 4.60
C HIS A 42 23.99 -9.01 5.34
N ARG A 43 23.01 -8.41 4.66
CA ARG A 43 21.97 -7.57 5.26
C ARG A 43 21.01 -8.41 6.09
N SER A 44 20.42 -9.44 5.50
CA SER A 44 19.42 -10.29 6.16
C SER A 44 20.01 -11.08 7.33
N GLY A 45 21.29 -11.48 7.26
CA GLY A 45 22.02 -12.13 8.35
C GLY A 45 22.34 -11.22 9.55
N ARG A 46 21.81 -10.00 9.59
CA ARG A 46 21.82 -9.14 10.79
C ARG A 46 20.73 -9.56 11.79
N THR A 47 19.64 -10.18 11.32
CA THR A 47 18.62 -10.79 12.19
C THR A 47 18.82 -12.31 12.31
N GLY A 48 18.05 -12.97 13.17
CA GLY A 48 18.04 -14.43 13.28
C GLY A 48 19.32 -15.05 13.83
N ARG A 49 20.07 -14.33 14.68
CA ARG A 49 21.36 -14.77 15.24
C ARG A 49 21.19 -15.59 16.51
N ALA A 50 22.20 -16.41 16.83
CA ALA A 50 22.27 -17.22 18.05
C ALA A 50 21.01 -18.09 18.29
N GLY A 51 20.48 -18.69 17.22
CA GLY A 51 19.30 -19.57 17.28
C GLY A 51 17.96 -18.84 17.47
N LYS A 52 17.94 -17.51 17.53
CA LYS A 52 16.70 -16.72 17.63
C LYS A 52 16.04 -16.59 16.26
N SER A 53 14.71 -16.45 16.25
CA SER A 53 13.96 -16.12 15.03
C SER A 53 14.14 -14.65 14.64
N GLY A 54 14.07 -14.38 13.34
CA GLY A 54 14.23 -13.04 12.78
C GLY A 54 13.39 -12.84 11.54
N VAL A 55 13.01 -11.59 11.26
CA VAL A 55 12.21 -11.24 10.08
C VAL A 55 13.03 -10.38 9.13
N SER A 56 13.23 -10.86 7.90
CA SER A 56 13.79 -10.07 6.81
C SER A 56 12.68 -9.68 5.83
N MET A 57 12.52 -8.39 5.60
CA MET A 57 11.56 -7.81 4.67
C MET A 57 12.28 -7.07 3.55
N VAL A 58 11.63 -6.97 2.40
CA VAL A 58 12.10 -6.20 1.26
C VAL A 58 10.94 -5.36 0.72
N ILE A 59 11.20 -4.07 0.52
CA ILE A 59 10.28 -3.19 -0.19
C ILE A 59 10.65 -3.27 -1.68
N LEU A 60 9.65 -3.57 -2.52
CA LEU A 60 9.87 -3.80 -3.94
C LEU A 60 9.07 -2.85 -4.79
N THR A 61 9.73 -2.34 -5.83
CA THR A 61 9.07 -1.72 -6.97
C THR A 61 8.78 -2.77 -8.05
N ARG A 62 7.90 -2.46 -9.01
CA ARG A 62 7.54 -3.40 -10.10
C ARG A 62 8.73 -3.80 -10.97
N SER A 63 9.66 -2.88 -11.20
CA SER A 63 10.90 -3.14 -11.95
C SER A 63 11.79 -4.19 -11.28
N GLU A 64 11.66 -4.37 -9.96
CA GLU A 64 12.51 -5.25 -9.17
C GLU A 64 11.94 -6.66 -9.02
N LEU A 65 10.69 -6.88 -9.43
CA LEU A 65 10.04 -8.21 -9.40
C LEU A 65 10.84 -9.26 -10.18
N ARG A 66 11.49 -8.89 -11.29
CA ARG A 66 12.34 -9.84 -12.03
C ARG A 66 13.62 -10.19 -11.27
N ARG A 67 14.17 -9.22 -10.53
CA ARG A 67 15.43 -9.39 -9.78
C ARG A 67 15.22 -10.26 -8.54
N ILE A 68 14.07 -10.15 -7.86
CA ILE A 68 13.83 -10.96 -6.66
C ILE A 68 13.78 -12.47 -6.96
N HIS A 69 13.23 -12.89 -8.11
CA HIS A 69 13.22 -14.31 -8.51
C HIS A 69 14.63 -14.91 -8.61
N ALA A 70 15.62 -14.10 -9.03
CA ALA A 70 17.02 -14.54 -9.07
C ALA A 70 17.60 -14.76 -7.66
N ILE A 71 17.21 -13.91 -6.70
CA ILE A 71 17.57 -14.07 -5.30
C ILE A 71 16.92 -15.33 -4.73
N GLU A 72 15.60 -15.50 -4.90
CA GLU A 72 14.84 -16.67 -4.44
C GLU A 72 15.45 -17.99 -4.89
N LYS A 73 15.79 -18.08 -6.19
CA LYS A 73 16.42 -19.28 -6.76
C LYS A 73 17.76 -19.62 -6.10
N LYS A 74 18.54 -18.60 -5.70
CA LYS A 74 19.86 -18.81 -5.09
C LYS A 74 19.78 -19.08 -3.59
N ILE A 75 18.89 -18.41 -2.86
CA ILE A 75 18.67 -18.66 -1.42
C ILE A 75 17.80 -19.90 -1.16
N LYS A 76 17.16 -20.45 -2.20
CA LYS A 76 16.25 -21.60 -2.15
C LYS A 76 15.05 -21.38 -1.21
N GLN A 77 14.59 -20.15 -1.12
CA GLN A 77 13.46 -19.75 -0.29
C GLN A 77 12.62 -18.73 -1.06
N GLN A 78 11.29 -18.86 -0.96
CA GLN A 78 10.34 -17.96 -1.59
C GLN A 78 10.03 -16.79 -0.63
N PHE A 79 9.88 -15.59 -1.17
CA PHE A 79 9.38 -14.46 -0.39
C PHE A 79 7.86 -14.56 -0.26
N LEU A 80 7.37 -14.34 0.95
CA LEU A 80 5.94 -14.19 1.19
C LEU A 80 5.51 -12.77 0.81
N ALA A 81 4.83 -12.63 -0.33
CA ALA A 81 4.27 -11.35 -0.74
C ALA A 81 3.19 -10.89 0.26
N LYS A 82 3.33 -9.68 0.80
CA LYS A 82 2.34 -9.03 1.66
C LYS A 82 1.93 -7.69 1.07
N LYS A 83 0.67 -7.33 1.27
CA LYS A 83 0.16 -6.00 0.93
C LYS A 83 0.72 -4.96 1.90
N ILE A 84 0.82 -3.72 1.44
CA ILE A 84 1.18 -2.61 2.32
C ILE A 84 -0.05 -2.28 3.17
N PRO A 85 0.08 -2.15 4.50
CA PRO A 85 -1.03 -1.79 5.35
C PRO A 85 -1.67 -0.47 4.91
N THR A 86 -2.99 -0.43 4.88
CA THR A 86 -3.73 0.79 4.58
C THR A 86 -3.59 1.80 5.72
N GLY A 87 -3.85 3.08 5.44
CA GLY A 87 -3.83 4.12 6.47
C GLY A 87 -4.74 3.80 7.67
N MET A 88 -5.90 3.20 7.40
CA MET A 88 -6.85 2.81 8.44
C MET A 88 -6.38 1.60 9.26
N GLU A 89 -5.79 0.59 8.63
CA GLU A 89 -5.17 -0.54 9.33
C GLU A 89 -4.04 -0.08 10.26
N ILE A 90 -3.24 0.90 9.82
CA ILE A 90 -2.20 1.49 10.65
C ILE A 90 -2.83 2.22 11.84
N CYS A 91 -3.86 3.04 11.61
CA CYS A 91 -4.59 3.72 12.69
C CYS A 91 -5.11 2.73 13.74
N GLU A 92 -5.72 1.63 13.31
CA GLU A 92 -6.26 0.59 14.20
C GLU A 92 -5.17 -0.03 15.08
N ILE A 93 -4.05 -0.45 14.48
CA ILE A 93 -2.92 -1.03 15.22
C ILE A 93 -2.32 -0.02 16.21
N GLN A 94 -2.19 1.25 15.81
CA GLN A 94 -1.66 2.30 16.69
C GLN A 94 -2.59 2.57 17.88
N LEU A 95 -3.90 2.61 17.65
CA LEU A 95 -4.87 2.75 18.73
C LEU A 95 -4.84 1.56 19.69
N TYR A 96 -4.70 0.34 19.17
CA TYR A 96 -4.56 -0.85 20.00
C TYR A 96 -3.28 -0.80 20.87
N HIS A 97 -2.15 -0.36 20.29
CA HIS A 97 -0.91 -0.17 21.04
C HIS A 97 -1.05 0.91 22.12
N LEU A 98 -1.76 2.00 21.83
CA LEU A 98 -2.05 3.03 22.83
C LEU A 98 -2.86 2.46 24.00
N ALA A 99 -3.95 1.75 23.71
CA ALA A 99 -4.78 1.13 24.74
C ALA A 99 -3.96 0.12 25.58
N SER A 100 -3.14 -0.69 24.93
CA SER A 100 -2.24 -1.64 25.60
C SER A 100 -1.20 -0.93 26.46
N LYS A 101 -0.65 0.20 25.98
CA LYS A 101 0.28 1.03 26.74
C LYS A 101 -0.39 1.60 27.99
N ILE A 102 -1.58 2.18 27.86
CA ILE A 102 -2.36 2.69 29.01
C ILE A 102 -2.60 1.58 30.02
N LYS A 103 -3.04 0.40 29.57
CA LYS A 103 -3.30 -0.77 30.42
C LYS A 103 -2.07 -1.23 31.21
N ASN A 104 -0.90 -1.22 30.59
CA ASN A 104 0.34 -1.74 31.17
C ASN A 104 1.17 -0.65 31.90
N THR A 105 0.70 0.60 31.93
CA THR A 105 1.41 1.69 32.61
C THR A 105 1.18 1.60 34.11
N GLU A 106 2.27 1.54 34.87
CA GLU A 106 2.21 1.60 36.32
C GLU A 106 1.87 3.02 36.78
N ILE A 107 0.97 3.11 37.77
CA ILE A 107 0.55 4.39 38.32
C ILE A 107 1.65 4.91 39.24
N ASN A 108 2.18 6.08 38.91
CA ASN A 108 3.15 6.78 39.77
C ASN A 108 2.39 7.62 40.81
N GLU A 109 2.60 7.36 42.10
CA GLU A 109 1.93 8.08 43.20
C GLU A 109 2.13 9.61 43.14
N ALA A 110 3.19 10.09 42.49
CA ALA A 110 3.45 11.52 42.27
C ALA A 110 2.35 12.23 41.47
N ILE A 111 1.44 11.51 40.80
CA ILE A 111 0.31 12.12 40.09
C ILE A 111 -0.83 12.56 41.02
N SER A 112 -0.87 12.06 42.26
CA SER A 112 -1.98 12.25 43.20
C SER A 112 -2.36 13.72 43.46
N PRO A 113 -1.41 14.67 43.60
CA PRO A 113 -1.74 16.08 43.79
C PRO A 113 -2.46 16.73 42.60
N TYR A 114 -2.31 16.17 41.40
CA TYR A 114 -2.90 16.72 40.17
C TYR A 114 -4.28 16.14 39.86
N LEU A 115 -4.60 14.96 40.40
CA LEU A 115 -5.87 14.26 40.15
C LEU A 115 -7.12 15.09 40.52
N PRO A 116 -7.18 15.83 41.66
CA PRO A 116 -8.39 16.57 42.02
C PRO A 116 -8.81 17.60 40.97
N ALA A 117 -7.87 18.41 40.47
CA ALA A 117 -8.15 19.41 39.45
C ALA A 117 -8.54 18.76 38.10
N ILE A 118 -7.94 17.62 37.76
CA ILE A 118 -8.29 16.88 36.54
C ILE A 118 -9.68 16.25 36.65
N HIS A 119 -10.03 15.71 37.82
CA HIS A 119 -11.35 15.14 38.07
C HIS A 119 -12.45 16.20 37.95
N ASP A 120 -12.24 17.40 38.47
CA ASP A 120 -13.21 18.49 38.37
C ASP A 120 -13.50 18.88 36.90
N VAL A 121 -12.46 18.90 36.05
CA VAL A 121 -12.63 19.18 34.61
C VAL A 121 -13.33 18.04 33.87
N LEU A 122 -13.13 16.79 34.31
CA LEU A 122 -13.67 15.60 33.63
C LEU A 122 -14.98 15.07 34.24
N GLN A 123 -15.49 15.68 35.32
CA GLN A 123 -16.62 15.15 36.09
C GLN A 123 -17.93 15.03 35.30
N GLU A 124 -18.12 15.88 34.29
CA GLU A 124 -19.31 15.89 33.44
C GLU A 124 -19.28 14.80 32.35
N LEU A 125 -18.16 14.07 32.22
CA LEU A 125 -18.00 13.02 31.22
C LEU A 125 -18.27 11.66 31.84
N ASP A 126 -19.18 10.90 31.24
CA ASP A 126 -19.31 9.48 31.56
C ASP A 126 -18.09 8.69 31.07
N ARG A 127 -17.91 7.48 31.62
CA ARG A 127 -16.76 6.61 31.32
C ARG A 127 -16.62 6.34 29.82
N GLU A 128 -17.72 6.10 29.11
CA GLU A 128 -17.68 5.77 27.68
C GLU A 128 -17.29 6.99 26.85
N THR A 129 -17.84 8.15 27.18
CA THR A 129 -17.49 9.43 26.54
C THR A 129 -16.05 9.83 26.82
N LEU A 130 -15.54 9.61 28.03
CA LEU A 130 -14.13 9.85 28.37
C LEU A 130 -13.20 9.00 27.51
N ILE A 131 -13.47 7.69 27.39
CA ILE A 131 -12.69 6.78 26.54
C ILE A 131 -12.75 7.24 25.08
N LYS A 132 -13.93 7.57 24.56
CA LYS A 132 -14.09 8.05 23.17
C LYS A 132 -13.28 9.33 22.95
N LYS A 133 -13.32 10.30 23.85
CA LYS A 133 -12.56 11.55 23.76
C LYS A 133 -11.05 11.31 23.83
N MET A 134 -10.57 10.45 24.74
CA MET A 134 -9.14 10.08 24.83
C MET A 134 -8.64 9.44 23.54
N VAL A 135 -9.40 8.48 22.99
CA VAL A 135 -9.08 7.84 21.71
C VAL A 135 -9.16 8.84 20.57
N ALA A 136 -10.14 9.74 20.56
CA ALA A 136 -10.33 10.74 19.50
C ALA A 136 -9.16 11.73 19.41
N VAL A 137 -8.55 12.12 20.53
CA VAL A 137 -7.37 13.01 20.53
C VAL A 137 -6.21 12.37 19.75
N GLU A 138 -5.93 11.09 20.00
CA GLU A 138 -4.86 10.37 19.31
C GLU A 138 -5.27 9.94 17.89
N PHE A 139 -6.51 9.52 17.70
CA PHE A 139 -7.06 9.15 16.39
C PHE A 139 -7.07 10.34 15.43
N SER A 140 -7.46 11.54 15.87
CA SER A 140 -7.47 12.73 15.01
C SER A 140 -6.08 13.04 14.46
N ARG A 141 -5.04 12.83 15.29
CA ARG A 141 -3.64 12.98 14.88
C ARG A 141 -3.26 11.98 13.79
N PHE A 142 -3.59 10.71 13.95
CA PHE A 142 -3.28 9.66 12.96
C PHE A 142 -4.15 9.76 11.71
N HIS A 143 -5.45 10.00 11.86
CA HIS A 143 -6.40 10.15 10.77
C HIS A 143 -6.03 11.34 9.88
N ALA A 144 -5.66 12.49 10.44
CA ALA A 144 -5.22 13.63 9.63
C ALA A 144 -3.99 13.31 8.76
N TYR A 145 -3.08 12.47 9.28
CA TYR A 145 -1.89 12.04 8.56
C TYR A 145 -2.19 10.99 7.49
N TYR A 146 -3.02 9.99 7.80
CA TYR A 146 -3.28 8.84 6.94
C TYR A 146 -4.48 9.00 5.99
N SER A 147 -5.47 9.83 6.30
CA SER A 147 -6.65 10.06 5.44
C SER A 147 -6.30 10.63 4.07
N LYS A 148 -5.18 11.36 3.96
CA LYS A 148 -4.66 11.91 2.70
C LYS A 148 -3.67 10.99 2.01
N ALA A 149 -3.27 9.88 2.64
CA ALA A 149 -2.32 8.96 2.06
C ALA A 149 -2.99 8.14 0.95
N LYS A 150 -2.37 8.11 -0.22
CA LYS A 150 -2.83 7.24 -1.32
C LYS A 150 -2.64 5.79 -0.92
N ASP A 151 -3.64 4.95 -1.17
CA ASP A 151 -3.46 3.50 -1.04
C ASP A 151 -2.46 3.03 -2.10
N LEU A 152 -1.30 2.57 -1.63
CA LEU A 152 -0.19 2.12 -2.47
C LEU A 152 -0.49 0.79 -3.19
N ASN A 153 -1.50 0.04 -2.72
CA ASN A 153 -1.92 -1.21 -3.34
C ASN A 153 -2.74 -0.99 -4.63
N THR A 154 -3.43 0.15 -4.78
CA THR A 154 -4.30 0.46 -5.93
C THR A 154 -3.58 0.48 -7.28
N SER A 155 -2.31 0.88 -7.28
CA SER A 155 -1.51 0.89 -8.50
C SER A 155 -1.21 -0.54 -8.99
N ALA A 156 -0.94 -1.48 -8.07
CA ALA A 156 -0.65 -2.87 -8.42
C ALA A 156 -1.88 -3.56 -9.05
N ASP A 157 -3.07 -3.24 -8.55
CA ASP A 157 -4.33 -3.83 -9.01
C ASP A 157 -4.82 -3.27 -10.36
N SER A 158 -4.52 -1.99 -10.66
CA SER A 158 -5.03 -1.30 -11.86
C SER A 158 -4.38 -1.69 -13.19
N ARG A 159 -3.35 -2.56 -13.20
CA ARG A 159 -2.82 -3.16 -14.45
C ARG A 159 -2.70 -4.69 -14.43
N ALA A 160 -2.76 -5.34 -13.26
CA ALA A 160 -3.03 -6.78 -13.23
C ALA A 160 -4.42 -7.11 -13.81
N THR A 161 -5.32 -6.12 -13.81
CA THR A 161 -6.65 -6.17 -14.43
C THR A 161 -6.69 -5.91 -15.93
N SER A 162 -5.59 -5.48 -16.58
CA SER A 162 -5.56 -5.35 -18.06
C SER A 162 -4.93 -6.55 -18.76
N SER A 163 -4.39 -7.52 -18.02
CA SER A 163 -3.84 -8.77 -18.56
C SER A 163 -4.55 -10.02 -18.06
N MET A 164 -5.64 -9.86 -17.30
CA MET A 164 -6.56 -10.95 -16.93
C MET A 164 -7.93 -10.69 -17.56
N GLU A 165 -7.93 -10.35 -18.85
CA GLU A 165 -9.10 -10.43 -19.72
C GLU A 165 -9.35 -11.93 -19.97
N GLY A 166 -10.08 -12.57 -19.05
CA GLY A 166 -10.45 -14.00 -19.16
C GLY A 166 -10.60 -14.81 -17.87
N GLY A 167 -10.57 -14.23 -16.66
CA GLY A 167 -10.74 -14.98 -15.42
C GLY A 167 -12.13 -14.83 -14.80
N LYS A 168 -13.01 -15.82 -15.01
CA LYS A 168 -14.26 -16.03 -14.26
C LYS A 168 -13.97 -16.10 -12.75
N GLY A 169 -14.74 -15.42 -11.90
CA GLY A 169 -14.62 -15.65 -10.45
C GLY A 169 -15.09 -14.55 -9.51
N THR A 170 -15.35 -13.32 -9.96
CA THR A 170 -15.81 -12.23 -9.06
C THR A 170 -16.92 -11.40 -9.65
N THR A 171 -17.94 -11.08 -8.85
CA THR A 171 -19.08 -10.23 -9.23
C THR A 171 -19.00 -8.90 -8.49
N ARG A 172 -19.18 -7.79 -9.21
CA ARG A 172 -19.31 -6.46 -8.61
C ARG A 172 -20.80 -6.14 -8.43
N PHE A 173 -21.16 -5.65 -7.27
CA PHE A 173 -22.51 -5.20 -6.94
C PHE A 173 -22.56 -3.69 -6.76
N PHE A 174 -23.66 -3.11 -7.20
CA PHE A 174 -24.13 -1.78 -6.81
C PHE A 174 -25.15 -1.95 -5.70
N ILE A 175 -25.10 -1.08 -4.70
CA ILE A 175 -26.09 -1.01 -3.62
C ILE A 175 -26.50 0.45 -3.38
N ASN A 176 -27.79 0.71 -3.23
CA ASN A 176 -28.34 2.06 -3.08
C ASN A 176 -28.25 2.63 -1.64
N ILE A 177 -27.17 2.34 -0.92
CA ILE A 177 -26.87 2.91 0.40
C ILE A 177 -25.47 3.53 0.40
N GLY A 178 -25.29 4.64 1.09
CA GLY A 178 -24.03 5.39 1.11
C GLY A 178 -23.80 6.20 2.38
N GLU A 179 -22.89 7.17 2.30
CA GLU A 179 -22.52 8.02 3.44
C GLU A 179 -23.71 8.80 4.02
N ARG A 180 -24.65 9.22 3.17
CA ARG A 180 -25.87 9.91 3.62
C ARG A 180 -26.82 9.03 4.41
N ASP A 181 -26.67 7.72 4.31
CA ASP A 181 -27.42 6.73 5.07
C ASP A 181 -26.64 6.29 6.32
N GLY A 182 -25.56 7.01 6.70
CA GLY A 182 -24.76 6.75 7.90
C GLY A 182 -23.72 5.64 7.72
N PHE A 183 -23.55 5.14 6.50
CA PHE A 183 -22.58 4.10 6.20
C PHE A 183 -21.22 4.67 5.84
N ASP A 184 -20.19 4.26 6.56
CA ASP A 184 -18.81 4.34 6.08
C ASP A 184 -18.40 2.97 5.51
N TRP A 185 -17.21 2.87 4.94
CA TRP A 185 -16.70 1.62 4.39
C TRP A 185 -16.77 0.44 5.38
N LYS A 186 -16.50 0.70 6.66
CA LYS A 186 -16.43 -0.33 7.69
C LYS A 186 -17.81 -0.73 8.14
N SER A 187 -18.68 0.22 8.46
CA SER A 187 -20.06 -0.06 8.85
C SER A 187 -20.83 -0.69 7.70
N LEU A 188 -20.58 -0.31 6.45
CA LEU A 188 -21.15 -0.98 5.29
C LEU A 188 -20.63 -2.40 5.14
N LYS A 189 -19.31 -2.61 5.25
CA LYS A 189 -18.71 -3.94 5.13
C LYS A 189 -19.20 -4.86 6.24
N ASP A 190 -19.30 -4.37 7.47
CA ASP A 190 -19.76 -5.14 8.63
C ASP A 190 -21.28 -5.38 8.56
N PHE A 191 -22.05 -4.41 8.10
CA PHE A 191 -23.46 -4.58 7.76
C PHE A 191 -23.63 -5.72 6.74
N LEU A 192 -22.97 -5.63 5.58
CA LEU A 192 -23.07 -6.65 4.53
C LEU A 192 -22.66 -8.03 5.02
N LYS A 193 -21.60 -8.16 5.83
CA LYS A 193 -21.22 -9.46 6.42
C LYS A 193 -22.28 -10.01 7.37
N SER A 194 -22.76 -9.16 8.28
CA SER A 194 -23.76 -9.57 9.29
C SER A 194 -25.09 -9.95 8.65
N THR A 195 -25.48 -9.25 7.58
CA THR A 195 -26.73 -9.50 6.87
C THR A 195 -26.63 -10.72 5.96
N LEU A 196 -25.47 -10.98 5.35
CA LEU A 196 -25.27 -12.06 4.40
C LEU A 196 -24.70 -13.34 5.02
N ASP A 197 -24.39 -13.34 6.32
CA ASP A 197 -23.70 -14.44 7.03
C ASP A 197 -22.41 -14.89 6.32
N LEU A 198 -21.57 -13.92 5.95
CA LEU A 198 -20.35 -14.14 5.14
C LEU A 198 -19.05 -13.91 5.91
N ASP A 199 -18.03 -14.64 5.49
CA ASP A 199 -16.68 -14.51 6.03
C ASP A 199 -15.98 -13.21 5.57
N ARG A 200 -14.92 -12.83 6.29
CA ARG A 200 -14.19 -11.57 6.05
C ARG A 200 -13.63 -11.42 4.63
N ASP A 201 -13.38 -12.56 3.98
CA ASP A 201 -12.72 -12.66 2.68
C ASP A 201 -13.70 -12.72 1.50
N ASP A 202 -15.00 -12.91 1.75
CA ASP A 202 -16.03 -12.98 0.70
C ASP A 202 -16.51 -11.63 0.20
N ILE A 203 -16.30 -10.56 0.99
CA ILE A 203 -16.64 -9.18 0.64
C ILE A 203 -15.38 -8.33 0.59
N PHE A 204 -15.06 -7.81 -0.60
CA PHE A 204 -13.88 -7.00 -0.85
C PHE A 204 -14.17 -5.83 -1.79
N ARG A 205 -13.23 -4.88 -1.90
CA ARG A 205 -13.37 -3.68 -2.75
C ARG A 205 -14.69 -2.93 -2.53
N VAL A 206 -15.06 -2.73 -1.27
CA VAL A 206 -16.20 -1.87 -0.90
C VAL A 206 -15.80 -0.41 -1.20
N ASP A 207 -16.61 0.30 -1.95
CA ASP A 207 -16.43 1.70 -2.34
C ASP A 207 -17.72 2.45 -2.01
N VAL A 208 -17.68 3.28 -0.97
CA VAL A 208 -18.83 4.03 -0.48
C VAL A 208 -18.87 5.39 -1.15
N LYS A 209 -20.02 5.75 -1.73
CA LYS A 209 -20.32 7.10 -2.23
C LYS A 209 -21.41 7.74 -1.38
N ASP A 210 -21.71 9.00 -1.67
CA ASP A 210 -22.69 9.77 -0.91
C ASP A 210 -24.07 9.09 -0.82
N SER A 211 -24.60 8.53 -1.92
CA SER A 211 -25.98 7.98 -1.99
C SER A 211 -26.07 6.54 -2.46
N PHE A 212 -24.92 5.90 -2.70
CA PHE A 212 -24.83 4.53 -3.18
C PHE A 212 -23.42 4.01 -2.91
N SER A 213 -23.23 2.70 -3.03
CA SER A 213 -21.93 2.06 -2.85
C SER A 213 -21.73 0.93 -3.84
N PHE A 214 -20.50 0.46 -3.92
CA PHE A 214 -20.15 -0.76 -4.64
C PHE A 214 -19.42 -1.72 -3.72
N PHE A 215 -19.51 -3.00 -4.01
CA PHE A 215 -18.66 -4.02 -3.41
C PHE A 215 -18.45 -5.18 -4.37
N ASN A 216 -17.45 -6.00 -4.11
CA ASN A 216 -17.17 -7.21 -4.88
C ASN A 216 -17.30 -8.44 -3.99
N THR A 217 -17.80 -9.52 -4.58
CA THR A 217 -17.81 -10.85 -3.96
C THR A 217 -17.26 -11.91 -4.90
N ASN A 218 -16.96 -13.08 -4.32
CA ASN A 218 -16.65 -14.29 -5.08
C ASN A 218 -17.90 -14.81 -5.83
N GLU A 219 -17.71 -15.48 -6.97
CA GLU A 219 -18.80 -15.97 -7.84
C GLU A 219 -19.72 -16.99 -7.13
N GLY A 220 -19.21 -17.76 -6.17
CA GLY A 220 -20.01 -18.71 -5.38
C GLY A 220 -21.00 -18.08 -4.39
N VAL A 221 -20.88 -16.77 -4.13
CA VAL A 221 -21.66 -16.05 -3.12
C VAL A 221 -22.62 -15.03 -3.76
N ALA A 222 -22.48 -14.79 -5.07
CA ALA A 222 -23.22 -13.76 -5.80
C ALA A 222 -24.75 -13.98 -5.78
N ASP A 223 -25.20 -15.22 -5.95
CA ASP A 223 -26.63 -15.56 -5.91
C ASP A 223 -27.22 -15.40 -4.51
N HIS A 224 -26.43 -15.71 -3.47
CA HIS A 224 -26.84 -15.53 -2.08
C HIS A 224 -27.04 -14.05 -1.74
N VAL A 225 -26.13 -13.19 -2.19
CA VAL A 225 -26.21 -11.72 -2.04
C VAL A 225 -27.52 -11.19 -2.63
N LEU A 226 -27.84 -11.58 -3.86
CA LEU A 226 -29.05 -11.13 -4.54
C LEU A 226 -30.32 -11.62 -3.84
N ASN A 227 -30.34 -12.85 -3.34
CA ASN A 227 -31.53 -13.40 -2.68
C ASN A 227 -31.80 -12.74 -1.32
N VAL A 228 -30.77 -12.46 -0.53
CA VAL A 228 -30.92 -11.92 0.83
C VAL A 228 -31.24 -10.42 0.81
N LEU A 229 -30.57 -9.64 -0.05
CA LEU A 229 -30.69 -8.18 -0.03
C LEU A 229 -31.86 -7.65 -0.88
N ARG A 230 -32.51 -8.48 -1.71
CA ARG A 230 -33.62 -8.06 -2.58
C ARG A 230 -34.85 -7.55 -1.83
N ASP A 231 -35.13 -8.09 -0.64
CA ASP A 231 -36.31 -7.73 0.16
C ASP A 231 -35.95 -7.04 1.48
N PHE A 232 -34.69 -6.60 1.62
CA PHE A 232 -34.20 -6.03 2.87
C PHE A 232 -34.59 -4.55 3.01
N LYS A 233 -35.16 -4.19 4.17
CA LYS A 233 -35.51 -2.82 4.53
C LYS A 233 -34.56 -2.30 5.59
N HIS A 234 -33.99 -1.13 5.35
CA HIS A 234 -33.20 -0.39 6.33
C HIS A 234 -33.76 1.03 6.44
N ASP A 235 -34.09 1.44 7.67
CA ASP A 235 -34.68 2.76 7.98
C ASP A 235 -35.87 3.17 7.09
N GLY A 236 -36.76 2.21 6.82
CA GLY A 236 -37.97 2.44 6.02
C GLY A 236 -37.73 2.59 4.51
N ARG A 237 -36.49 2.47 4.03
CA ARG A 237 -36.13 2.42 2.60
C ARG A 237 -35.80 1.00 2.18
N LEU A 238 -36.18 0.65 0.95
CA LEU A 238 -35.81 -0.62 0.32
C LEU A 238 -34.35 -0.54 -0.14
N ILE A 239 -33.55 -1.50 0.32
CA ILE A 239 -32.21 -1.70 -0.21
C ILE A 239 -32.36 -2.42 -1.56
N ASN A 240 -31.76 -1.86 -2.60
CA ASN A 240 -31.65 -2.47 -3.91
C ASN A 240 -30.18 -2.81 -4.18
N VAL A 241 -29.95 -4.06 -4.60
CA VAL A 241 -28.62 -4.57 -4.95
C VAL A 241 -28.67 -5.15 -6.35
N GLU A 242 -27.79 -4.67 -7.23
CA GLU A 242 -27.74 -5.10 -8.62
C GLU A 242 -26.32 -5.44 -9.05
N PRO A 243 -26.11 -6.47 -9.91
CA PRO A 243 -24.81 -6.72 -10.51
C PRO A 243 -24.41 -5.53 -11.40
N SER A 244 -23.28 -4.92 -11.11
CA SER A 244 -22.76 -3.77 -11.84
C SER A 244 -21.64 -4.19 -12.78
N LYS A 245 -21.74 -3.81 -14.07
CA LYS A 245 -20.61 -3.96 -14.99
C LYS A 245 -19.52 -2.96 -14.58
N PRO A 246 -18.23 -3.37 -14.58
CA PRO A 246 -17.15 -2.42 -14.30
C PRO A 246 -17.24 -1.26 -15.29
N GLU A 247 -17.28 -0.06 -14.76
CA GLU A 247 -17.36 1.17 -15.55
C GLU A 247 -16.19 1.16 -16.55
N SER A 248 -16.51 1.05 -17.84
CA SER A 248 -15.51 1.25 -18.89
C SER A 248 -15.13 2.72 -18.83
N THR A 249 -14.02 3.03 -18.16
CA THR A 249 -13.45 4.38 -18.20
C THR A 249 -13.39 4.82 -19.65
N GLY A 250 -14.18 5.85 -19.97
CA GLY A 250 -14.40 6.31 -21.31
C GLY A 250 -13.06 6.56 -22.00
N ARG A 251 -12.73 5.69 -22.96
CA ARG A 251 -11.74 5.98 -24.00
C ARG A 251 -12.14 7.33 -24.56
N ARG A 252 -11.44 8.41 -24.22
CA ARG A 252 -11.52 9.67 -24.93
C ARG A 252 -11.24 9.34 -26.39
N LYS A 253 -12.32 9.19 -27.16
CA LYS A 253 -12.31 9.00 -28.60
C LYS A 253 -11.58 10.24 -29.12
N LYS A 254 -10.31 10.10 -29.47
CA LYS A 254 -9.54 11.12 -30.17
C LYS A 254 -10.35 11.40 -31.43
N ARG A 255 -11.10 12.51 -31.45
CA ARG A 255 -11.73 13.01 -32.67
C ARG A 255 -10.58 13.24 -33.63
N ASN A 256 -10.46 12.38 -34.63
CA ASN A 256 -9.74 12.67 -35.86
C ASN A 256 -10.39 13.94 -36.42
N LYS A 257 -9.81 15.10 -36.09
CA LYS A 257 -10.07 16.35 -36.79
C LYS A 257 -9.05 16.36 -37.92
N GLY A 258 -9.52 15.95 -39.10
CA GLY A 258 -8.73 15.96 -40.32
C GLY A 258 -8.32 17.37 -40.72
N GLY A 259 -7.30 17.40 -41.58
CA GLY A 259 -7.07 18.46 -42.55
C GLY A 259 -6.35 19.69 -42.01
N LYS A 260 -5.03 19.73 -42.22
CA LYS A 260 -4.40 20.87 -42.90
C LYS A 260 -3.04 20.43 -43.45
N ASP A 261 -3.08 20.13 -44.74
CA ASP A 261 -1.93 19.96 -45.62
C ASP A 261 -0.99 21.16 -45.52
N PHE A 262 0.28 20.90 -45.21
CA PHE A 262 1.37 21.81 -45.51
C PHE A 262 2.09 21.29 -46.76
N PRO A 263 2.26 22.10 -47.82
CA PRO A 263 2.80 21.63 -49.09
C PRO A 263 4.32 21.47 -48.97
N ASN A 264 4.80 20.23 -49.09
CA ASN A 264 6.23 19.95 -49.18
C ASN A 264 6.73 20.34 -50.57
N LYS A 265 7.48 21.45 -50.62
CA LYS A 265 8.00 22.07 -51.86
C LYS A 265 9.14 21.22 -52.42
N LYS A 266 8.91 20.69 -53.63
CA LYS A 266 9.90 19.99 -54.46
C LYS A 266 11.05 20.92 -54.89
N ARG A 267 12.24 20.32 -54.90
CA ARG A 267 13.34 20.43 -55.88
C ARG A 267 14.19 21.72 -55.93
N ARG A 268 15.50 21.53 -55.76
CA ARG A 268 16.44 21.80 -56.87
C ARG A 268 17.66 20.87 -56.82
N ASN A 269 17.85 20.14 -57.92
CA ASN A 269 19.06 19.41 -58.26
C ASN A 269 20.18 20.40 -58.63
N GLY A 270 21.41 20.06 -58.30
CA GLY A 270 22.64 20.61 -58.87
C GLY A 270 23.74 19.57 -58.76
N ALA A 271 24.19 19.06 -59.91
CA ALA A 271 25.06 17.89 -60.02
C ALA A 271 26.55 18.25 -60.16
N SER A 272 27.37 17.31 -59.69
CA SER A 272 28.74 16.98 -60.10
C SER A 272 29.88 17.94 -59.74
N THR A 273 30.92 17.41 -59.08
CA THR A 273 32.21 17.09 -59.73
C THR A 273 33.13 16.33 -58.76
N ARG A 274 34.06 15.58 -59.35
CA ARG A 274 34.86 14.49 -58.80
C ARG A 274 36.33 14.91 -58.86
N SER A 275 37.10 14.81 -57.77
CA SER A 275 38.58 14.83 -57.78
C SER A 275 39.12 14.62 -56.34
N LYS A 276 39.66 13.45 -55.96
CA LYS A 276 41.06 12.94 -56.08
C LYS A 276 42.08 13.56 -55.10
N LYS A 277 42.66 12.65 -54.29
CA LYS A 277 44.03 12.59 -53.73
C LYS A 277 44.48 13.63 -52.67
N GLY A 278 44.91 13.09 -51.52
CA GLY A 278 45.97 13.65 -50.69
C GLY A 278 46.35 12.70 -49.54
N LYS A 279 47.58 12.19 -49.55
CA LYS A 279 48.18 11.19 -48.63
C LYS A 279 49.07 11.88 -47.58
N GLY A 280 49.26 11.22 -46.43
CA GLY A 280 50.43 11.33 -45.52
C GLY A 280 50.29 12.37 -44.40
N HIS A 281 50.79 12.21 -43.17
CA HIS A 281 51.70 11.29 -42.45
C HIS A 281 51.21 11.21 -40.98
N ARG A 282 51.14 10.05 -40.31
CA ARG A 282 52.21 9.25 -39.67
C ARG A 282 52.96 10.00 -38.54
N GLY A 283 52.54 9.76 -37.30
CA GLY A 283 53.32 9.96 -36.07
C GLY A 283 52.89 8.90 -35.05
N LYS A 284 53.83 8.03 -34.66
CA LYS A 284 53.63 6.79 -33.89
C LYS A 284 54.59 6.83 -32.69
N ARG A 285 54.21 6.16 -31.59
CA ARG A 285 55.00 5.69 -30.41
C ARG A 285 55.13 6.70 -29.26
N ARG A 286 55.10 6.30 -27.97
CA ARG A 286 55.09 5.02 -27.21
C ARG A 286 54.63 5.39 -25.76
N SER A 287 53.73 4.66 -25.08
CA SER A 287 54.00 3.55 -24.13
C SER A 287 54.95 3.87 -22.97
N GLY A 288 54.48 3.63 -21.74
CA GLY A 288 55.31 3.47 -20.54
C GLY A 288 54.49 3.43 -19.25
N TYR A 289 54.03 2.24 -18.87
CA TYR A 289 53.67 1.89 -17.49
C TYR A 289 54.97 1.67 -16.70
N PHE A 290 55.00 2.15 -15.46
CA PHE A 290 55.35 1.42 -14.25
C PHE A 290 54.56 2.03 -13.09
#